data_AF-A0A1G4H8K3-F1
#
_entry.id   AF-A0A1G4H8K3-F1
#
_cell.length_a   1.000
_cell.length_b   1.000
_cell.length_c   1.000
_cell.angle_alpha   90.00
_cell.angle_beta   90.00
_cell.angle_gamma   90.00
#
_symmetry.space_group_name_H-M   'P 1'
#
loop_
_entity.id
_entity.type
_entity.pdbx_description
1 polymer ?
#
loop_
_entity_poly.entity_id
_entity_poly.type
_entity_poly.pdbx_seq_one_letter_code
_entity_poly.pdbx_strand_id
1 'polypeptide(L)'
;MEIVNEGWVFKQSKYLKRLRKRYMILTKNFICSFKSQYYQAEKPTEILYLNNFTELTSLEDLRKIKLVENELGLTNVHLFSISYDSRKIMFATVDGEEKHKWIKHISRQMIKPTVLLSE
;
A
#
# COMPACT_ATOMS: atom_id res chain seq x y z
N MET A 1 18.90 -5.62 -0.94
CA MET A 1 17.66 -4.90 -0.59
C MET A 1 16.90 -5.78 0.38
N GLU A 2 16.70 -5.34 1.62
CA GLU A 2 15.93 -6.11 2.61
C GLU A 2 14.44 -5.86 2.40
N ILE A 3 13.68 -6.94 2.22
CA ILE A 3 12.23 -6.91 2.04
C ILE A 3 11.57 -7.06 3.41
N VAL A 4 10.76 -6.07 3.78
CA VAL A 4 10.01 -6.05 5.05
C VAL A 4 8.67 -6.77 4.89
N ASN A 5 8.02 -6.59 3.73
CA ASN A 5 6.79 -7.29 3.38
C ASN A 5 6.64 -7.34 1.85
N GLU A 6 6.00 -8.38 1.34
CA GLU A 6 5.62 -8.47 -0.07
C GLU A 6 4.31 -9.22 -0.25
N GLY A 7 3.65 -9.01 -1.38
CA GLY A 7 2.42 -9.71 -1.70
C GLY A 7 1.55 -9.02 -2.75
N TRP A 8 0.47 -9.69 -3.14
CA TRP A 8 -0.51 -9.14 -4.07
C TRP A 8 -1.48 -8.20 -3.35
N VAL A 9 -1.63 -6.98 -3.88
CA VAL A 9 -2.57 -5.99 -3.35
C VAL A 9 -3.26 -5.30 -4.54
N PHE A 10 -4.54 -4.95 -4.39
CA PHE A 10 -5.19 -4.05 -5.33
C PHE A 10 -4.81 -2.61 -5.00
N LYS A 11 -4.09 -1.95 -5.89
CA LYS A 11 -3.64 -0.57 -5.71
C LYS A 11 -4.35 0.33 -6.71
N GLN A 12 -4.76 1.52 -6.27
CA GLN A 12 -5.33 2.52 -7.16
C GLN A 12 -4.25 3.04 -8.12
N SER A 13 -4.54 2.97 -9.41
CA SER A 13 -3.67 3.47 -10.47
C SER A 13 -3.52 4.99 -10.40
N LYS A 14 -2.28 5.48 -10.51
CA LYS A 14 -1.98 6.93 -10.60
C LYS A 14 -2.78 7.60 -11.72
N TYR A 15 -2.82 6.94 -12.87
CA TYR A 15 -3.36 7.47 -14.13
C TYR A 15 -4.84 7.11 -14.34
N LEU A 16 -5.19 5.84 -14.16
CA LEU A 16 -6.53 5.34 -14.49
C LEU A 16 -7.56 5.55 -13.38
N LYS A 17 -7.11 5.90 -12.16
CA LYS A 17 -7.94 6.05 -10.94
C LYS A 17 -8.77 4.82 -10.53
N ARG A 18 -8.55 3.67 -11.18
CA ARG A 18 -9.13 2.36 -10.86
C ARG A 18 -8.17 1.47 -10.07
N LEU A 19 -8.71 0.53 -9.32
CA LEU A 19 -7.93 -0.48 -8.61
C LEU A 19 -7.34 -1.49 -9.59
N ARG A 20 -6.08 -1.88 -9.37
CA ARG A 20 -5.39 -2.88 -10.19
C ARG A 20 -4.57 -3.79 -9.28
N LYS A 21 -4.67 -5.10 -9.50
CA LYS A 21 -3.83 -6.09 -8.80
C LYS A 21 -2.36 -5.84 -9.15
N ARG A 22 -1.52 -5.65 -8.14
CA ARG A 22 -0.09 -5.40 -8.26
C ARG A 22 0.65 -6.22 -7.22
N TYR A 23 1.79 -6.75 -7.61
CA TYR A 23 2.71 -7.34 -6.66
C TYR A 23 3.48 -6.20 -6.01
N MET A 24 3.35 -6.03 -4.70
CA MET A 24 3.93 -4.93 -3.97
C MET A 24 5.10 -5.43 -3.12
N ILE A 25 6.18 -4.66 -3.12
CA ILE A 25 7.35 -4.87 -2.27
C ILE A 25 7.49 -3.67 -1.34
N LEU A 26 7.52 -3.91 -0.03
CA LEU A 26 7.89 -2.92 0.97
C LEU A 26 9.31 -3.16 1.46
N THR A 27 10.10 -2.09 1.46
CA THR A 27 11.40 -2.02 2.11
C THR A 27 11.35 -1.05 3.28
N LYS A 28 12.50 -0.84 3.92
CA LYS A 28 12.68 0.22 4.92
C LYS A 28 12.51 1.65 4.37
N ASN A 29 12.66 1.85 3.05
CA ASN A 29 12.74 3.19 2.45
C ASN A 29 11.61 3.51 1.47
N PHE A 30 11.06 2.51 0.81
CA PHE A 30 10.07 2.70 -0.25
C PHE A 30 9.17 1.48 -0.43
N ILE A 31 8.06 1.71 -1.11
CA ILE A 31 7.16 0.70 -1.66
C ILE A 31 7.32 0.69 -3.19
N CYS A 32 7.54 -0.47 -3.77
CA CYS A 32 7.49 -0.69 -5.21
C CYS A 32 6.24 -1.50 -5.58
N SER A 33 5.72 -1.27 -6.79
CA SER A 33 4.61 -2.05 -7.34
C SER A 33 4.92 -2.57 -8.73
N PHE A 34 4.62 -3.84 -8.98
CA PHE A 34 4.94 -4.58 -10.21
C PHE A 34 3.69 -5.24 -10.78
N LYS A 35 3.75 -5.58 -12.08
CA LYS A 35 2.66 -6.33 -12.73
C LYS A 35 2.73 -7.82 -12.39
N SER A 36 3.94 -8.32 -12.12
CA SER A 36 4.23 -9.72 -11.82
C SER A 36 4.96 -9.88 -10.49
N GLN A 37 4.89 -11.09 -9.90
CA GLN A 37 5.70 -11.49 -8.76
C GLN A 37 7.17 -11.77 -9.14
N TYR A 38 7.47 -11.95 -10.43
CA TYR A 38 8.84 -12.10 -10.96
C TYR A 38 9.51 -10.73 -11.16
N TYR A 39 9.45 -9.87 -10.14
CA TYR A 39 9.78 -8.45 -10.23
C TYR A 39 11.27 -8.17 -10.49
N GLN A 40 12.16 -9.14 -10.25
CA GLN A 40 13.61 -8.95 -10.37
C GLN A 40 14.04 -8.61 -11.81
N ALA A 41 13.26 -9.03 -12.81
CA ALA A 41 13.49 -8.73 -14.22
C ALA A 41 12.59 -7.61 -14.77
N GLU A 42 11.74 -7.00 -13.94
CA GLU A 42 10.77 -5.98 -14.36
C GLU A 42 11.10 -4.59 -13.80
N LYS A 43 10.77 -3.55 -14.57
CA LYS A 43 10.74 -2.19 -14.04
C LYS A 43 9.49 -2.01 -13.15
N PRO A 44 9.60 -1.37 -11.98
CA PRO A 44 8.44 -1.06 -11.16
C PRO A 44 7.47 -0.16 -11.92
N THR A 45 6.18 -0.43 -11.79
CA THR A 45 5.11 0.42 -12.32
C THR A 45 4.98 1.73 -11.55
N GLU A 46 5.35 1.73 -10.27
CA GLU A 46 5.44 2.92 -9.43
C GLU A 46 6.33 2.63 -8.23
N ILE A 47 7.10 3.64 -7.82
CA ILE A 47 7.91 3.67 -6.60
C ILE A 47 7.34 4.79 -5.72
N LEU A 48 7.06 4.48 -4.45
CA LEU A 48 6.55 5.41 -3.45
C LEU A 48 7.55 5.47 -2.29
N TYR A 49 8.26 6.58 -2.13
CA TYR A 49 9.23 6.74 -1.04
C TYR A 49 8.52 7.03 0.28
N LEU A 50 8.90 6.33 1.35
CA LEU A 50 8.21 6.39 2.64
C LEU A 50 8.35 7.75 3.34
N ASN A 51 9.43 8.49 3.06
CA ASN A 51 9.64 9.85 3.57
C ASN A 51 8.58 10.86 3.07
N ASN A 52 7.89 10.55 1.97
CA ASN A 52 6.83 11.38 1.40
C ASN A 52 5.43 10.98 1.90
N PHE A 53 5.33 9.99 2.81
CA PHE A 53 4.05 9.54 3.35
C PHE A 53 3.65 10.45 4.50
N THR A 54 2.45 11.00 4.43
CA THR A 54 1.94 11.92 5.47
C THR A 54 0.84 11.31 6.33
N GLU A 55 0.14 10.31 5.81
CA GLU A 55 -0.98 9.68 6.50
C GLU A 55 -1.11 8.22 6.05
N LEU A 56 -1.46 7.33 6.98
CA LEU A 56 -1.86 5.95 6.74
C LEU A 56 -3.18 5.71 7.47
N THR A 57 -4.25 5.44 6.71
CA THR A 57 -5.61 5.31 7.25
C THR A 57 -6.18 3.92 6.94
N SER A 58 -6.69 3.20 7.94
CA SER A 58 -7.62 2.08 7.71
C SER A 58 -8.98 2.63 7.29
N LEU A 59 -9.66 1.99 6.34
CA LEU A 59 -10.94 2.45 5.82
C LEU A 59 -12.02 1.40 6.11
N GLU A 60 -12.94 1.73 7.01
CA GLU A 60 -14.05 0.84 7.43
C GLU A 60 -15.43 1.30 6.88
N ASP A 61 -15.45 2.23 5.92
CA ASP A 61 -16.69 2.72 5.29
C ASP A 61 -17.34 1.60 4.45
N LEU A 62 -18.46 1.08 4.94
CA LEU A 62 -19.20 -0.01 4.30
C LEU A 62 -19.69 0.31 2.88
N ARG A 63 -20.06 1.56 2.59
CA ARG A 63 -20.53 1.94 1.24
C ARG A 63 -19.37 1.88 0.26
N LYS A 64 -18.22 2.39 0.69
CA LYS A 64 -16.98 2.39 -0.11
C LYS A 64 -16.45 0.98 -0.33
N ILE A 65 -16.48 0.13 0.70
CA ILE A 65 -16.13 -1.29 0.60
C ILE A 65 -17.00 -1.98 -0.45
N LYS A 66 -18.33 -1.88 -0.35
CA LYS A 66 -19.25 -2.48 -1.33
C LYS A 66 -19.04 -1.99 -2.77
N LEU A 67 -18.71 -0.71 -2.94
CA LEU A 67 -18.40 -0.18 -4.28
C LEU A 67 -17.14 -0.83 -4.87
N VAL A 68 -16.10 -1.02 -4.05
CA VAL A 68 -14.86 -1.69 -4.46
C VAL A 68 -15.08 -3.18 -4.72
N GLU A 69 -15.87 -3.86 -3.88
CA GLU A 69 -16.29 -5.25 -4.09
C GLU A 69 -16.92 -5.44 -5.47
N ASN A 70 -17.88 -4.58 -5.80
CA ASN A 70 -18.55 -4.59 -7.11
C ASN A 70 -17.59 -4.26 -8.27
N GLU A 71 -16.69 -3.28 -8.10
CA GLU A 71 -15.68 -2.94 -9.14
C GLU A 71 -14.75 -4.12 -9.44
N LEU A 72 -14.35 -4.85 -8.40
CA LEU A 72 -13.38 -5.94 -8.50
C LEU A 72 -14.02 -7.31 -8.79
N GLY A 73 -15.34 -7.44 -8.61
CA GLY A 73 -16.03 -8.74 -8.65
C GLY A 73 -15.59 -9.65 -7.50
N LEU A 74 -15.33 -9.08 -6.33
CA LEU A 74 -14.83 -9.77 -5.14
C LEU A 74 -15.75 -9.51 -3.95
N THR A 75 -15.62 -10.32 -2.90
CA THR A 75 -16.29 -10.11 -1.62
C THR A 75 -15.27 -10.01 -0.49
N ASN A 76 -15.68 -9.44 0.63
CA ASN A 76 -14.89 -9.28 1.85
C ASN A 76 -13.55 -8.56 1.61
N VAL A 77 -13.60 -7.45 0.85
CA VAL A 77 -12.39 -6.64 0.62
C VAL A 77 -12.12 -5.73 1.81
N HIS A 78 -10.84 -5.56 2.15
CA HIS A 78 -10.41 -4.73 3.26
C HIS A 78 -9.58 -3.56 2.75
N LEU A 79 -10.02 -2.35 3.07
CA LEU A 79 -9.48 -1.12 2.50
C LEU A 79 -8.53 -0.39 3.44
N PHE A 80 -7.49 0.19 2.88
CA PHE A 80 -6.66 1.19 3.55
C PHE A 80 -6.17 2.23 2.53
N SER A 81 -5.63 3.34 3.01
CA SER A 81 -5.12 4.39 2.12
C SER A 81 -3.88 5.07 2.68
N ILE A 82 -3.06 5.57 1.76
CA ILE A 82 -1.83 6.32 2.05
C ILE A 82 -1.94 7.70 1.41
N SER A 83 -1.66 8.75 2.17
CA SER A 83 -1.45 10.09 1.63
C SER A 83 0.01 10.25 1.23
N TYR A 84 0.26 10.53 -0.05
CA TYR A 84 1.58 10.58 -0.70
C TYR A 84 1.62 11.75 -1.68
N ASP A 85 2.57 12.68 -1.56
CA ASP A 85 2.73 13.84 -2.47
C ASP A 85 1.38 14.50 -2.85
N SER A 86 0.60 14.90 -1.84
CA SER A 86 -0.71 15.57 -1.99
C SER A 86 -1.82 14.75 -2.67
N ARG A 87 -1.66 13.44 -2.86
CA ARG A 87 -2.74 12.54 -3.29
C ARG A 87 -2.99 11.43 -2.28
N LYS A 88 -4.23 10.98 -2.21
CA LYS A 88 -4.64 9.79 -1.45
C LYS A 88 -4.66 8.59 -2.37
N ILE A 89 -3.87 7.56 -2.05
CA ILE A 89 -3.79 6.30 -2.80
C ILE A 89 -4.58 5.25 -2.03
N MET A 90 -5.60 4.66 -2.66
CA MET A 90 -6.37 3.57 -2.06
C MET A 90 -5.75 2.21 -2.36
N PHE A 91 -5.82 1.32 -1.38
CA PHE A 91 -5.42 -0.07 -1.46
C PHE A 91 -6.55 -0.97 -0.96
N ALA A 92 -6.65 -2.18 -1.54
CA ALA A 92 -7.57 -3.22 -1.11
C ALA A 92 -6.86 -4.57 -1.03
N THR A 93 -7.13 -5.32 0.04
CA THR A 93 -6.73 -6.73 0.22
C THR A 93 -7.99 -7.60 0.24
N VAL A 94 -7.82 -8.91 0.05
CA VAL A 94 -8.92 -9.89 0.12
C VAL A 94 -9.01 -10.60 1.47
N ASP A 95 -8.09 -10.25 2.37
CA ASP A 95 -8.01 -10.76 3.73
C ASP A 95 -7.70 -9.60 4.70
N GLY A 96 -8.36 -9.64 5.86
CA GLY A 96 -8.19 -8.67 6.93
C GLY A 96 -6.82 -8.77 7.60
N GLU A 97 -6.26 -9.98 7.70
CA GLU A 97 -4.90 -10.17 8.22
C GLU A 97 -3.86 -9.56 7.29
N GLU A 98 -4.03 -9.70 5.97
CA GLU A 98 -3.18 -9.02 4.98
C GLU A 98 -3.25 -7.50 5.13
N LYS A 99 -4.46 -6.90 5.28
CA LYS A 99 -4.61 -5.46 5.55
C LYS A 99 -3.81 -5.08 6.79
N HIS A 100 -4.00 -5.82 7.88
CA HIS A 100 -3.34 -5.54 9.15
C HIS A 100 -1.82 -5.64 9.04
N LYS A 101 -1.30 -6.68 8.36
CA LYS A 101 0.13 -6.87 8.10
C LYS A 101 0.72 -5.71 7.30
N TRP A 102 0.04 -5.26 6.25
CA TRP A 102 0.48 -4.10 5.46
C TRP A 102 0.51 -2.82 6.28
N ILE A 103 -0.58 -2.50 6.98
CA ILE A 103 -0.65 -1.30 7.84
C ILE A 103 0.45 -1.32 8.90
N LYS A 104 0.63 -2.45 9.60
CA LYS A 104 1.65 -2.61 10.65
C LYS A 104 3.07 -2.43 10.13
N HIS A 105 3.40 -2.99 8.98
CA HIS A 105 4.77 -2.86 8.45
C HIS A 105 5.04 -1.47 7.89
N ILE A 106 4.07 -0.86 7.19
CA ILE A 106 4.20 0.51 6.68
C ILE A 106 4.33 1.50 7.85
N SER A 107 3.47 1.40 8.86
CA SER A 107 3.49 2.31 10.01
C SER A 107 4.83 2.28 10.74
N ARG A 108 5.42 1.09 10.92
CA ARG A 108 6.76 0.92 11.51
C ARG A 108 7.86 1.65 10.74
N GLN A 109 7.75 1.76 9.42
CA GLN A 109 8.74 2.49 8.62
C GLN A 109 8.45 4.00 8.54
N MET A 110 7.21 4.42 8.81
CA MET A 110 6.83 5.84 8.86
C MET A 110 7.23 6.51 10.18
N ILE A 111 7.44 5.73 11.25
CA ILE A 111 8.02 6.23 12.50
C ILE A 111 9.46 6.61 12.18
N LYS A 112 9.72 7.91 12.00
CA LYS A 112 11.09 8.43 11.91
C LYS A 112 11.84 7.95 13.15
N PRO A 113 13.13 7.54 13.05
CA PRO A 113 13.98 7.55 14.21
C PRO A 113 13.99 9.00 14.68
N THR A 114 13.23 9.31 15.73
CA THR A 114 13.42 10.55 16.46
C THR A 114 14.88 10.54 16.84
N VAL A 115 15.65 11.45 16.25
CA VAL A 115 16.98 11.79 16.69
C VAL A 115 16.86 11.99 18.19
N LEU A 116 17.39 11.06 18.97
CA LEU A 116 17.84 11.35 20.32
C LEU A 116 18.90 12.43 20.12
N LEU A 117 18.48 13.69 20.12
CA LEU A 117 19.36 14.80 20.43
C LEU A 117 19.77 14.54 21.87
N SER A 118 20.88 13.81 22.02
CA SER A 118 21.66 13.83 23.24
C SER A 118 22.30 15.22 23.29
N GLU A 119 22.17 15.83 24.46
CA GLU A 119 22.73 17.14 24.83
C GLU A 119 24.22 17.26 24.53
#